data_AF-A0A960LQX2-F1
#
_entry.id   AF-A0A960LQX2-F1
#
_cell.length_a   1.000
_cell.length_b   1.000
_cell.length_c   1.000
_cell.angle_alpha   90.00
_cell.angle_beta   90.00
_cell.angle_gamma   90.00
#
_symmetry.space_group_name_H-M   'P 1'
#
loop_
_entity.id
_entity.type
_entity.pdbx_description
1 polymer ?
#
loop_
_entity_poly.entity_id
_entity_poly.type
_entity_poly.pdbx_seq_one_letter_code
_entity_poly.pdbx_strand_id
1 'polypeptide(L)' 'MKKLLVVLNDLEGSGKSTVARTLSHYLKENDVPHKLIISDEGDAEAGLEGEFWDIEDEIEMSQLIRTL' A
#
# COMPACT_ATOMS: atom_id res chain seq x y z
N MET A 1 -7.50 14.28 10.47
CA MET A 1 -7.63 12.83 10.74
C MET A 1 -6.92 12.09 9.64
N LYS A 2 -5.98 11.19 9.96
CA LYS A 2 -5.31 10.35 8.96
C LYS A 2 -6.21 9.17 8.59
N LYS A 3 -6.16 8.73 7.34
CA LYS A 3 -6.90 7.56 6.85
C LYS A 3 -5.89 6.52 6.38
N LEU A 4 -6.11 5.27 6.78
CA LEU A 4 -5.37 4.12 6.25
C LEU A 4 -6.29 3.39 5.27
N LEU A 5 -5.84 3.27 4.03
CA LEU A 5 -6.51 2.49 2.98
C LEU A 5 -5.70 1.23 2.76
N VAL A 6 -6.35 0.08 2.89
CA VAL A 6 -5.72 -1.22 2.76
C VAL A 6 -6.41 -1.98 1.64
N VAL A 7 -5.61 -2.42 0.66
CA VAL A 7 -6.09 -3.16 -0.51
C VAL A 7 -5.66 -4.61 -0.34
N LEU A 8 -6.60 -5.45 0.10
CA LEU A 8 -6.37 -6.87 0.36
C LEU A 8 -7.23 -7.75 -0.55
N ASN A 9 -6.68 -8.90 -0.91
CA ASN A 9 -7.37 -9.96 -1.62
C ASN A 9 -6.50 -11.22 -1.50
N ASP A 10 -7.08 -12.39 -1.32
CA ASP A 10 -6.29 -13.61 -1.09
C ASP A 10 -5.80 -14.27 -2.39
N LEU A 11 -6.30 -13.83 -3.56
CA LEU A 11 -5.97 -14.44 -4.85
C LEU A 11 -4.76 -13.78 -5.51
N GLU A 12 -3.67 -14.51 -5.73
CA GLU A 12 -2.55 -14.02 -6.53
C GLU A 12 -3.03 -13.54 -7.92
N GLY A 13 -2.46 -12.44 -8.42
CA GLY A 13 -2.87 -11.87 -9.71
C GLY A 13 -4.23 -11.16 -9.71
N SER A 14 -4.88 -10.95 -8.56
CA SER A 14 -6.18 -10.24 -8.47
C SER A 14 -6.11 -8.73 -8.75
N GLY A 15 -4.93 -8.18 -9.02
CA GLY A 15 -4.74 -6.76 -9.33
C GLY A 15 -4.66 -5.81 -8.11
N LYS A 16 -4.40 -6.32 -6.90
CA LYS A 16 -4.28 -5.51 -5.66
C LYS A 16 -3.28 -4.37 -5.82
N SER A 17 -2.09 -4.69 -6.31
CA SER A 17 -0.99 -3.75 -6.54
C SER A 17 -1.36 -2.70 -7.59
N THR A 18 -2.04 -3.13 -8.66
CA THR A 18 -2.56 -2.22 -9.69
C THR A 18 -3.55 -1.22 -9.10
N VAL A 19 -4.48 -1.67 -8.24
CA VAL A 19 -5.45 -0.80 -7.57
C VAL A 19 -4.76 0.17 -6.63
N ALA A 20 -3.85 -0.30 -5.77
CA ALA A 20 -3.12 0.54 -4.82
C ALA A 20 -2.33 1.65 -5.54
N ARG A 21 -1.64 1.31 -6.64
CA ARG A 21 -0.92 2.27 -7.47
C ARG A 21 -1.83 3.25 -8.19
N THR A 22 -2.94 2.76 -8.75
CA THR A 22 -3.91 3.62 -9.44
C THR A 22 -4.50 4.64 -8.46
N LEU A 23 -4.82 4.21 -7.23
CA LEU A 23 -5.27 5.11 -6.17
C LEU A 23 -4.17 6.11 -5.79
N SER A 24 -2.93 5.68 -5.61
CA SER A 24 -1.82 6.58 -5.30
C SER A 24 -1.60 7.62 -6.41
N HIS A 25 -1.61 7.20 -7.67
CA HIS A 25 -1.51 8.10 -8.82
C HIS A 25 -2.64 9.14 -8.82
N TYR A 26 -3.89 8.69 -8.66
CA TYR A 26 -5.05 9.58 -8.58
C TYR A 26 -4.93 10.59 -7.42
N LEU A 27 -4.51 10.13 -6.23
CA LEU A 27 -4.32 11.03 -5.08
C LEU A 27 -3.21 12.05 -5.32
N LYS A 28 -2.14 11.66 -6.03
CA LYS A 28 -1.02 12.53 -6.43
C LYS A 28 -1.50 13.60 -7.42
N GLU A 29 -2.30 13.23 -8.43
CA GLU A 29 -2.88 14.17 -9.40
C GLU A 29 -3.84 15.18 -8.76
N ASN A 30 -4.42 14.85 -7.60
CA ASN A 30 -5.33 15.72 -6.85
C ASN A 30 -4.63 16.43 -5.67
N ASP A 31 -3.30 16.45 -5.63
CA ASP A 31 -2.49 17.07 -4.58
C ASP A 31 -2.86 16.62 -3.16
N VAL A 32 -3.29 15.37 -3.00
CA VAL A 32 -3.63 14.79 -1.69
C VAL A 32 -2.38 14.19 -1.08
N PRO A 33 -1.87 14.71 0.06
CA PRO A 33 -0.70 14.16 0.71
C PRO A 33 -0.96 12.73 1.20
N HIS A 34 -0.17 11.78 0.72
CA HIS A 34 -0.30 10.36 1.09
C HIS A 34 1.06 9.65 0.99
N LYS A 35 1.11 8.44 1.54
CA LYS A 35 2.20 7.49 1.37
C LYS A 35 1.65 6.21 0.76
N LEU A 36 2.35 5.67 -0.23
CA LEU A 36 2.08 4.34 -0.77
C LEU A 36 3.02 3.35 -0.08
N ILE A 37 2.45 2.35 0.58
CA ILE A 37 3.18 1.24 1.19
C ILE A 37 2.90 0.00 0.34
N ILE A 38 3.95 -0.76 0.03
CA ILE A 38 3.87 -2.07 -0.62
C ILE A 38 4.41 -3.13 0.34
N SER A 39 3.79 -4.31 0.35
CA SER A 39 4.24 -5.46 1.16
C SER A 39 4.44 -6.71 0.31
N ASP A 40 4.28 -6.60 -1.01
CA ASP A 40 4.55 -7.67 -1.95
C ASP A 40 6.01 -7.57 -2.40
N GLU A 41 6.79 -8.63 -2.16
CA GLU A 41 8.21 -8.66 -2.50
C GLU A 41 8.44 -8.56 -4.01
N GLY A 42 7.58 -9.19 -4.83
CA GLY A 42 7.69 -9.13 -6.29
C GLY A 42 7.51 -7.72 -6.82
N ASP A 43 6.63 -6.93 -6.20
CA ASP A 43 6.47 -5.51 -6.51
C ASP A 43 7.72 -4.68 -6.13
N ALA A 44 8.35 -4.99 -5.00
CA ALA A 44 9.57 -4.32 -4.56
C ALA A 44 10.77 -4.66 -5.44
N GLU A 45 10.95 -5.93 -5.81
CA GLU A 45 11.99 -6.40 -6.73
C GLU A 45 11.84 -5.81 -8.13
N ALA A 46 10.59 -5.63 -8.58
CA ALA A 46 10.28 -4.96 -9.84
C ALA A 46 10.59 -3.45 -9.83
N GLY A 47 10.99 -2.87 -8.70
CA GLY A 47 11.36 -1.47 -8.55
C GLY A 47 10.17 -0.52 -8.67
N LEU A 48 8.98 -0.98 -8.30
CA LEU A 48 7.74 -0.20 -8.44
C LEU A 48 7.62 0.84 -7.31
N GLU A 49 6.98 1.98 -7.59
CA GLU A 49 6.83 3.10 -6.63
C GLU A 49 6.11 2.62 -5.35
N GLY A 50 6.69 2.94 -4.20
CA GLY A 50 6.17 2.58 -2.88
C GLY A 50 7.27 2.40 -1.85
N GLU A 51 6.93 2.59 -0.58
CA GLU A 51 7.79 2.22 0.54
C GLU A 51 7.54 0.73 0.86
N PHE A 52 8.55 -0.12 0.70
CA PHE A 52 8.39 -1.55 1.00
C PHE A 52 8.43 -1.79 2.51
N TRP A 53 7.36 -2.37 3.03
CA TRP A 53 7.26 -2.81 4.42
C TRP A 53 7.11 -4.33 4.39
N ASP A 54 8.04 -5.01 5.06
CA ASP A 54 7.92 -6.43 5.34
C ASP A 54 6.84 -6.61 6.43
N ILE A 55 5.61 -6.82 5.96
CA ILE A 55 4.44 -7.02 6.82
C ILE A 55 4.26 -8.52 6.97
N GLU A 56 4.98 -9.11 7.92
CA GLU A 56 4.67 -10.46 8.40
C GLU A 56 3.24 -10.50 8.98
N ASP A 57 2.63 -11.69 9.01
CA ASP A 57 1.21 -11.99 9.33
C ASP A 57 0.65 -11.40 10.66
N GLU A 58 1.46 -10.71 11.48
CA GLU A 58 1.10 -10.23 12.82
C GLU A 58 1.10 -8.71 13.03
N ILE A 59 1.09 -7.87 11.98
CA ILE A 59 0.92 -6.43 12.23
C ILE A 59 -0.55 -6.11 12.58
N GLU A 60 -0.76 -5.79 13.86
CA GLU A 60 -2.04 -5.27 14.33
C GLU A 60 -2.36 -3.95 13.61
N MET A 61 -3.41 -3.94 12.79
CA MET A 61 -3.84 -2.79 11.97
C MET A 61 -3.97 -1.46 12.75
N SER A 62 -4.27 -1.55 14.04
CA SER A 62 -4.36 -0.41 14.96
C SER A 62 -2.99 0.28 15.17
N GLN A 63 -1.90 -0.47 15.07
CA GLN A 63 -0.52 -0.01 15.21
C GLN A 63 -0.05 0.70 13.94
N LEU A 64 -0.40 0.18 12.75
CA LEU A 64 -0.12 0.80 11.44
C LEU A 64 -0.60 2.26 11.35
N ILE A 65 -1.80 2.54 11.87
CA ILE A 65 -2.38 3.90 11.85
C ILE A 65 -1.60 4.87 12.75
N ARG A 66 -0.95 4.38 13.82
CA ARG A 66 -0.18 5.23 14.75
C ARG A 66 1.20 5.58 14.20
N THR A 67 1.79 4.68 13.41
CA THR A 67 3.11 4.87 12.78
C THR A 67 3.06 5.87 11.61
N LEU A 68 1.88 6.05 11.01
CA LEU A 68 1.62 6.93 9.86
C LEU A 68 1.16 8.33 10.25
#